data_AF-A0A4V1ZHB6-F1
#
_entry.id   AF-A0A4V1ZHB6-F1
#
_cell.length_a   1.000
_cell.length_b   1.000
_cell.length_c   1.000
_cell.angle_alpha   90.00
_cell.angle_beta   90.00
_cell.angle_gamma   90.00
#
_symmetry.space_group_name_H-M   'P 1'
#
loop_
_entity.id
_entity.type
_entity.pdbx_description
1 polymer ?
#
loop_
_entity_poly.entity_id
_entity_poly.type
_entity_poly.pdbx_seq_one_letter_code
_entity_poly.pdbx_strand_id
1 'polypeptide(L)'
;MPDDASTPANPRFTRSAALWLRAYPRRWRAARAAEMTEVLADLAEPGASRLGLRDAVDVIRNGWATRWREHPPARPWLAFRLTDRRLPAQYDAWLWDDLTGGLYPFRKTWPVLFFAAVVGIDNGPYPGVVALMVWVLLGFAVRGATRRAALARYFPRNPDPSLAAVLGPSGFRRVPRARIAARPVLRATALVGLTAAGAMLSAGRFAAPGDHGSAYDVLGRTLTLPLSQYGFPTALMVTLSVAALMLTVPVAAVLLVGLSRRAAGRPAQPHRTLLGGGRTAHQVTAGLVAWNLLVALLIATNTAFDFTVGVPAVALGALLGPAALVGWLVVRRTEHDGGAPLALSDVAHLVGRRRRRPLEVDQLVAVWTWPDPYALPAAGAD
;
A
#
# COMPACT_ATOMS: atom_id res chain seq x y z
N MET A 1 48.12 3.84 36.74
CA MET A 1 47.94 3.56 35.31
C MET A 1 46.54 4.07 34.98
N PRO A 2 46.40 5.16 34.23
CA PRO A 2 45.08 5.64 33.83
C PRO A 2 44.50 4.61 32.84
N ASP A 3 43.33 4.08 33.19
CA ASP A 3 42.57 3.14 32.37
C ASP A 3 42.34 3.70 30.96
N ASP A 4 42.65 2.85 29.98
CA ASP A 4 42.54 3.08 28.56
C ASP A 4 41.17 3.68 28.21
N ALA A 5 41.18 4.93 27.76
CA ALA A 5 40.07 5.48 27.00
C ALA A 5 39.89 4.58 25.77
N SER A 6 38.90 3.68 25.80
CA SER A 6 38.53 2.79 24.71
C SER A 6 38.55 3.59 23.41
N THR A 7 39.57 3.36 22.59
CA THR A 7 39.75 4.13 21.36
C THR A 7 38.50 3.94 20.54
N PRO A 8 37.77 5.01 20.18
CA PRO A 8 36.46 4.87 19.55
C PRO A 8 36.59 4.00 18.30
N ALA A 9 35.77 2.94 18.23
CA ALA A 9 35.82 1.98 17.14
C ALA A 9 35.75 2.70 15.78
N ASN A 10 36.60 2.26 14.84
CA ASN A 10 36.70 2.86 13.51
C ASN A 10 35.30 2.99 12.86
N PRO A 11 34.88 4.18 12.40
CA PRO A 11 33.52 4.39 11.86
C PRO A 11 33.21 3.55 10.61
N ARG A 12 34.22 3.02 9.91
CA ARG A 12 34.01 2.03 8.84
C ARG A 12 33.68 0.65 9.41
N PHE A 13 34.35 0.24 10.49
CA PHE A 13 34.10 -1.01 11.19
C PHE A 13 32.69 -1.04 11.78
N THR A 14 32.31 0.02 12.52
CA THR A 14 30.96 0.17 13.10
C THR A 14 29.85 0.04 12.03
N ARG A 15 30.05 0.61 10.84
CA ARG A 15 29.11 0.46 9.71
C ARG A 15 29.07 -0.97 9.17
N SER A 16 30.21 -1.64 9.10
CA SER A 16 30.29 -3.04 8.68
C SER A 16 29.60 -3.97 9.70
N ALA A 17 29.88 -3.82 10.99
CA ALA A 17 29.21 -4.57 12.06
C ALA A 17 27.70 -4.32 12.04
N ALA A 18 27.27 -3.05 11.95
CA ALA A 18 25.85 -2.69 11.88
C ALA A 18 25.13 -3.30 10.66
N LEU A 19 25.82 -3.51 9.53
CA LEU A 19 25.27 -4.20 8.36
C LEU A 19 24.97 -5.66 8.69
N TRP A 20 25.94 -6.40 9.25
CA TRP A 20 25.80 -7.83 9.56
C TRP A 20 24.83 -8.09 10.71
N LEU A 21 24.81 -7.21 11.72
CA LEU A 21 23.85 -7.28 12.82
C LEU A 21 22.39 -7.19 12.35
N ARG A 22 22.10 -6.72 11.13
CA ARG A 22 20.75 -6.78 10.53
C ARG A 22 20.17 -8.20 10.46
N ALA A 23 20.99 -9.23 10.62
CA ALA A 23 20.54 -10.61 10.81
C ALA A 23 19.73 -10.81 12.10
N TYR A 24 19.98 -10.02 13.16
CA TYR A 24 19.25 -10.09 14.42
C TYR A 24 17.86 -9.41 14.34
N PRO A 25 16.92 -9.78 15.25
CA PRO A 25 15.64 -9.07 15.41
C PRO A 25 15.86 -7.55 15.64
N ARG A 26 14.89 -6.71 15.24
CA ARG A 26 15.09 -5.24 15.31
C ARG A 26 15.19 -4.77 16.75
N ARG A 27 14.34 -5.32 17.63
CA ARG A 27 14.36 -5.04 19.07
C ARG A 27 15.68 -5.45 19.73
N TRP A 28 16.22 -6.61 19.34
CA TRP A 28 17.50 -7.09 19.85
C TRP A 28 18.62 -6.11 19.53
N ARG A 29 18.66 -5.61 18.29
CA ARG A 29 19.64 -4.60 17.89
C ARG A 29 19.48 -3.30 18.65
N ALA A 30 18.25 -2.84 18.89
CA ALA A 30 18.03 -1.62 19.64
C ALA A 30 18.63 -1.70 21.07
N ALA A 31 18.56 -2.88 21.69
CA ALA A 31 19.08 -3.10 23.03
C ALA A 31 20.58 -3.45 23.09
N ARG A 32 21.10 -4.21 22.10
CA ARG A 32 22.41 -4.89 22.20
C ARG A 32 23.40 -4.57 21.09
N ALA A 33 23.02 -3.76 20.08
CA ALA A 33 23.91 -3.56 18.94
C ALA A 33 25.19 -2.79 19.30
N ALA A 34 25.14 -1.86 20.27
CA ALA A 34 26.32 -1.13 20.73
C ALA A 34 27.32 -2.09 21.40
N GLU A 35 26.88 -2.78 22.45
CA GLU A 35 27.64 -3.81 23.16
C GLU A 35 28.23 -4.86 22.19
N MET A 36 27.41 -5.38 21.27
CA MET A 36 27.89 -6.37 20.30
C MET A 36 28.89 -5.79 19.30
N THR A 37 28.78 -4.51 18.95
CA THR A 37 29.75 -3.88 18.04
C THR A 37 31.10 -3.68 18.72
N GLU A 38 31.12 -3.38 20.03
CA GLU A 38 32.34 -3.30 20.85
C GLU A 38 33.00 -4.67 20.97
N VAL A 39 32.24 -5.71 21.33
CA VAL A 39 32.75 -7.10 21.39
C VAL A 39 33.33 -7.53 20.04
N LEU A 40 32.67 -7.19 18.93
CA LEU A 40 33.20 -7.50 17.59
C LEU A 40 34.47 -6.69 17.26
N ALA A 41 34.60 -5.47 17.78
CA ALA A 41 35.79 -4.64 17.58
C ALA A 41 36.98 -5.19 18.37
N ASP A 42 36.76 -5.67 19.58
CA ASP A 42 37.79 -6.29 20.43
C ASP A 42 38.31 -7.61 19.86
N LEU A 43 37.44 -8.36 19.16
CA LEU A 43 37.80 -9.59 18.48
C LEU A 43 38.48 -9.36 17.12
N ALA A 44 38.36 -8.17 16.54
CA ALA A 44 38.93 -7.87 15.24
C ALA A 44 40.43 -7.55 15.35
N GLU A 45 41.18 -7.82 14.27
CA GLU A 45 42.59 -7.44 14.21
C GLU A 45 42.77 -5.93 14.43
N PRO A 46 43.83 -5.49 15.14
CA PRO A 46 44.10 -4.07 15.35
C PRO A 46 44.12 -3.30 14.03
N GLY A 47 43.28 -2.26 13.92
CA GLY A 47 43.16 -1.46 12.71
C GLY A 47 42.20 -2.02 11.65
N ALA A 48 41.49 -3.12 11.91
CA ALA A 48 40.49 -3.66 11.01
C ALA A 48 39.40 -2.62 10.68
N SER A 49 39.17 -2.40 9.39
CA SER A 49 38.16 -1.44 8.92
C SER A 49 36.80 -2.08 8.61
N ARG A 50 36.73 -3.43 8.60
CA ARG A 50 35.55 -4.24 8.28
C ARG A 50 35.57 -5.53 9.09
N LEU A 51 34.38 -6.09 9.32
CA LEU A 51 34.25 -7.40 9.95
C LEU A 51 34.72 -8.50 8.98
N GLY A 52 35.53 -9.45 9.48
CA GLY A 52 35.98 -10.60 8.70
C GLY A 52 34.82 -11.44 8.19
N LEU A 53 34.98 -12.11 7.04
CA LEU A 53 33.90 -12.91 6.43
C LEU A 53 33.44 -14.05 7.35
N ARG A 54 34.38 -14.68 8.07
CA ARG A 54 34.10 -15.75 9.04
C ARG A 54 33.21 -15.24 10.18
N ASP A 55 33.62 -14.17 10.83
CA ASP A 55 32.86 -13.56 11.93
C ASP A 55 31.51 -13.04 11.45
N ALA A 56 31.45 -12.49 10.23
CA ALA A 56 30.20 -12.08 9.60
C ALA A 56 29.22 -13.26 9.41
N VAL A 57 29.70 -14.42 8.95
CA VAL A 57 28.89 -15.63 8.82
C VAL A 57 28.40 -16.12 10.18
N ASP A 58 29.25 -16.09 11.21
CA ASP A 58 28.86 -16.47 12.57
C ASP A 58 27.83 -15.50 13.16
N VAL A 59 27.98 -14.20 12.95
CA VAL A 59 26.98 -13.18 13.31
C VAL A 59 25.66 -13.42 12.59
N ILE A 60 25.68 -13.76 11.30
CA ILE A 60 24.46 -14.09 10.53
C ILE A 60 23.78 -15.33 11.09
N ARG A 61 24.54 -16.41 11.30
CA ARG A 61 24.04 -17.69 11.80
C ARG A 61 23.38 -17.50 13.17
N ASN A 62 24.04 -16.79 14.08
CA ASN A 62 23.50 -16.51 15.41
C ASN A 62 22.28 -15.58 15.36
N GLY A 63 22.27 -14.58 14.47
CA GLY A 63 21.11 -13.73 14.24
C GLY A 63 19.89 -14.49 13.72
N TRP A 64 20.10 -15.41 12.77
CA TRP A 64 19.05 -16.30 12.26
C TRP A 64 18.57 -17.30 13.31
N ALA A 65 19.47 -17.90 14.07
CA ALA A 65 19.12 -18.80 15.17
C ALA A 65 18.29 -18.07 16.24
N THR A 66 18.59 -16.81 16.53
CA THR A 66 17.81 -15.97 17.45
C THR A 66 16.40 -15.75 16.91
N ARG A 67 16.25 -15.40 15.62
CA ARG A 67 14.92 -15.25 15.00
C ARG A 67 14.12 -16.55 15.00
N TRP A 68 14.80 -17.68 14.80
CA TRP A 68 14.15 -18.99 14.78
C TRP A 68 13.65 -19.40 16.16
N ARG A 69 14.45 -19.17 17.22
CA ARG A 69 14.04 -19.44 18.62
C ARG A 69 12.82 -18.63 19.06
N GLU A 70 12.69 -17.42 18.54
CA GLU A 70 11.56 -16.52 18.84
C GLU A 70 10.36 -16.73 17.89
N HIS A 71 10.50 -17.60 16.88
CA HIS A 71 9.47 -17.81 15.88
C HIS A 71 8.28 -18.57 16.48
N PRO A 72 7.03 -18.17 16.20
CA PRO A 72 5.86 -18.94 16.63
C PRO A 72 5.84 -20.34 15.99
N PRO A 73 5.26 -21.35 16.64
CA PRO A 73 5.01 -22.64 16.02
C PRO A 73 4.23 -22.49 14.71
N ALA A 74 4.44 -23.41 13.77
CA ALA A 74 3.93 -23.30 12.41
C ALA A 74 2.40 -23.10 12.33
N ARG A 75 1.63 -23.80 13.18
CA ARG A 75 0.15 -23.74 13.15
C ARG A 75 -0.42 -22.36 13.58
N PRO A 76 -0.09 -21.79 14.76
CA PRO A 76 -0.47 -20.42 15.11
C PRO A 76 0.01 -19.39 14.09
N TRP A 77 1.24 -19.57 13.60
CA TRP A 77 1.82 -18.70 12.58
C TRP A 77 1.01 -18.70 11.28
N LEU A 78 0.63 -19.88 10.79
CA LEU A 78 -0.16 -20.02 9.57
C LEU A 78 -1.59 -19.48 9.75
N ALA A 79 -2.21 -19.73 10.91
CA ALA A 79 -3.52 -19.16 11.24
C ALA A 79 -3.48 -17.62 11.24
N PHE A 80 -2.43 -17.02 11.81
CA PHE A 80 -2.19 -15.59 11.73
C PHE A 80 -2.05 -15.11 10.28
N ARG A 81 -1.25 -15.79 9.45
CA ARG A 81 -0.99 -15.39 8.06
C ARG A 81 -2.21 -15.51 7.15
N LEU A 82 -3.00 -16.58 7.29
CA LEU A 82 -4.10 -16.88 6.38
C LEU A 82 -5.43 -16.28 6.84
N THR A 83 -5.65 -16.15 8.15
CA THR A 83 -6.95 -15.74 8.72
C THR A 83 -6.89 -14.46 9.54
N ASP A 84 -5.73 -13.80 9.60
CA ASP A 84 -5.48 -12.65 10.49
C ASP A 84 -5.85 -12.96 11.98
N ARG A 85 -5.73 -14.22 12.41
CA ARG A 85 -5.97 -14.62 13.81
C ARG A 85 -4.83 -14.09 14.69
N ARG A 86 -5.16 -13.49 15.83
CA ARG A 86 -4.16 -13.00 16.79
C ARG A 86 -3.28 -14.15 17.31
N LEU A 87 -1.97 -13.92 17.36
CA LEU A 87 -1.01 -14.84 17.98
C LEU A 87 -1.12 -14.81 19.51
N PRO A 88 -0.72 -15.88 20.22
CA PRO A 88 -0.58 -15.86 21.67
C PRO A 88 0.35 -14.72 22.13
N ALA A 89 0.06 -14.10 23.29
CA ALA A 89 0.76 -12.90 23.80
C ALA A 89 2.27 -13.09 23.93
N GLN A 90 2.75 -14.30 24.22
CA GLN A 90 4.19 -14.63 24.28
C GLN A 90 4.95 -14.36 22.96
N TYR A 91 4.25 -14.24 21.83
CA TYR A 91 4.83 -13.91 20.52
C TYR A 91 4.62 -12.44 20.11
N ASP A 92 4.13 -11.58 21.00
CA ASP A 92 3.88 -10.17 20.70
C ASP A 92 5.17 -9.44 20.28
N ALA A 93 6.31 -9.79 20.89
CA ALA A 93 7.62 -9.25 20.51
C ALA A 93 8.04 -9.66 19.09
N TRP A 94 7.80 -10.92 18.71
CA TRP A 94 8.03 -11.40 17.34
C TRP A 94 7.08 -10.70 16.35
N LEU A 95 5.79 -10.58 16.71
CA LEU A 95 4.76 -9.96 15.89
C LEU A 95 5.08 -8.48 15.65
N TRP A 96 5.59 -7.78 16.66
CA TRP A 96 6.05 -6.40 16.52
C TRP A 96 7.16 -6.29 15.47
N ASP A 97 8.19 -7.14 15.54
CA ASP A 97 9.27 -7.17 14.55
C ASP A 97 8.78 -7.58 13.15
N ASP A 98 7.77 -8.46 13.07
CA ASP A 98 7.14 -8.84 11.81
C ASP A 98 6.41 -7.68 11.15
N LEU A 99 5.53 -6.99 11.89
CA LEU A 99 4.73 -5.86 11.41
C LEU A 99 5.57 -4.63 11.12
N THR A 100 6.65 -4.42 11.88
CA THR A 100 7.56 -3.29 11.68
C THR A 100 8.63 -3.54 10.63
N GLY A 101 8.83 -4.79 10.21
CA GLY A 101 9.80 -5.19 9.19
C GLY A 101 9.51 -4.57 7.81
N GLY A 102 10.58 -4.25 7.07
CA GLY A 102 10.47 -3.69 5.71
C GLY A 102 9.78 -4.63 4.71
N LEU A 103 9.88 -5.95 4.96
CA LEU A 103 9.25 -7.00 4.16
C LEU A 103 7.83 -7.37 4.63
N TYR A 104 7.25 -6.65 5.60
CA TYR A 104 5.88 -6.93 6.05
C TYR A 104 4.86 -6.97 4.90
N PRO A 105 4.84 -6.03 3.94
CA PRO A 105 3.89 -6.09 2.83
C PRO A 105 4.03 -7.39 2.05
N PHE A 106 5.25 -7.72 1.63
CA PHE A 106 5.52 -8.97 0.92
C PHE A 106 5.07 -10.20 1.73
N ARG A 107 5.37 -10.24 3.04
CA ARG A 107 4.97 -11.34 3.94
C ARG A 107 3.46 -11.40 4.23
N LYS A 108 2.73 -10.31 4.05
CA LYS A 108 1.26 -10.32 4.14
C LYS A 108 0.63 -10.82 2.83
N THR A 109 1.30 -10.60 1.72
CA THR A 109 0.68 -10.74 0.39
C THR A 109 1.10 -12.02 -0.30
N TRP A 110 2.20 -12.65 0.13
CA TRP A 110 2.71 -13.89 -0.45
C TRP A 110 1.66 -15.00 -0.59
N PRO A 111 0.66 -15.21 0.31
CA PRO A 111 -0.33 -16.26 0.07
C PRO A 111 -1.18 -15.97 -1.17
N VAL A 112 -1.48 -14.69 -1.41
CA VAL A 112 -2.19 -14.26 -2.62
C VAL A 112 -1.29 -14.38 -3.84
N LEU A 113 0.01 -14.05 -3.71
CA LEU A 113 0.97 -14.24 -4.80
C LEU A 113 1.15 -15.72 -5.15
N PHE A 114 1.21 -16.58 -4.15
CA PHE A 114 1.28 -18.02 -4.31
C PHE A 114 0.03 -18.57 -4.98
N PHE A 115 -1.16 -18.16 -4.52
CA PHE A 115 -2.42 -18.54 -5.14
C PHE A 115 -2.52 -18.05 -6.59
N ALA A 116 -2.13 -16.80 -6.87
CA ALA A 116 -2.11 -16.24 -8.22
C ALA A 116 -1.10 -16.95 -9.13
N ALA A 117 0.06 -17.36 -8.59
CA ALA A 117 1.04 -18.15 -9.34
C ALA A 117 0.49 -19.53 -9.70
N VAL A 118 -0.17 -20.22 -8.75
CA VAL A 118 -0.81 -21.52 -9.00
C VAL A 118 -1.90 -21.41 -10.05
N VAL A 119 -2.81 -20.43 -9.93
CA VAL A 119 -3.87 -20.19 -10.94
C VAL A 119 -3.28 -19.76 -12.29
N GLY A 120 -2.17 -19.01 -12.27
CA GLY A 120 -1.49 -18.56 -13.48
C GLY A 120 -0.84 -19.70 -14.27
N ILE A 121 -0.42 -20.79 -13.63
CA ILE A 121 0.12 -21.97 -14.33
C ILE A 121 -0.93 -22.55 -15.30
N ASP A 122 -2.20 -22.58 -14.90
CA ASP A 122 -3.28 -23.13 -15.73
C ASP A 122 -3.73 -22.18 -16.87
N ASN A 123 -3.49 -20.87 -16.73
CA ASN A 123 -3.98 -19.84 -17.65
C ASN A 123 -2.88 -19.17 -18.50
N GLY A 124 -1.65 -19.73 -18.47
CA GLY A 124 -0.49 -19.21 -19.17
C GLY A 124 0.37 -18.22 -18.35
N PRO A 125 1.68 -18.09 -18.67
CA PRO A 125 2.66 -17.41 -17.80
C PRO A 125 2.47 -15.89 -17.70
N TYR A 126 1.97 -15.25 -18.75
CA TYR A 126 1.85 -13.78 -18.82
C TYR A 126 0.88 -13.17 -17.79
N PRO A 127 -0.38 -13.60 -17.68
CA PRO A 127 -1.34 -13.01 -16.74
C PRO A 127 -0.92 -13.19 -15.27
N GLY A 128 -0.33 -14.33 -14.91
CA GLY A 128 0.17 -14.58 -13.57
C GLY A 128 1.30 -13.62 -13.17
N VAL A 129 2.27 -13.41 -14.06
CA VAL A 129 3.39 -12.48 -13.84
C VAL A 129 2.91 -11.03 -13.74
N VAL A 130 1.97 -10.64 -14.58
CA VAL A 130 1.42 -9.28 -14.64
C VAL A 130 0.61 -8.97 -13.37
N ALA A 131 -0.26 -9.90 -12.96
CA ALA A 131 -0.99 -9.81 -11.69
C ALA A 131 -0.05 -9.77 -10.48
N LEU A 132 0.99 -10.61 -10.47
CA LEU A 132 2.03 -10.65 -9.45
C LEU A 132 2.74 -9.30 -9.31
N MET A 133 3.22 -8.73 -10.41
CA MET A 133 3.93 -7.44 -10.41
C MET A 133 3.06 -6.34 -9.81
N VAL A 134 1.78 -6.29 -10.19
CA VAL A 134 0.89 -5.24 -9.69
C VAL A 134 0.48 -5.44 -8.25
N TRP A 135 0.26 -6.68 -7.84
CA TRP A 135 0.03 -6.96 -6.43
C TRP A 135 1.23 -6.46 -5.62
N VAL A 136 2.46 -6.80 -6.03
CA VAL A 136 3.69 -6.33 -5.38
C VAL A 136 3.73 -4.79 -5.31
N LEU A 137 3.51 -4.10 -6.43
CA LEU A 137 3.50 -2.64 -6.48
C LEU A 137 2.43 -2.02 -5.57
N LEU A 138 1.22 -2.57 -5.56
CA LEU A 138 0.12 -2.10 -4.72
C LEU A 138 0.44 -2.34 -3.24
N GLY A 139 0.96 -3.52 -2.89
CA GLY A 139 1.41 -3.86 -1.54
C GLY A 139 2.47 -2.88 -1.02
N PHE A 140 3.42 -2.49 -1.87
CA PHE A 140 4.40 -1.45 -1.53
C PHE A 140 3.78 -0.05 -1.41
N ALA A 141 2.85 0.31 -2.28
CA ALA A 141 2.15 1.59 -2.24
C ALA A 141 1.32 1.76 -0.96
N VAL A 142 0.69 0.69 -0.46
CA VAL A 142 -0.14 0.73 0.75
C VAL A 142 0.60 0.30 2.02
N ARG A 143 1.91 0.03 1.97
CA ARG A 143 2.70 -0.54 3.09
C ARG A 143 2.54 0.23 4.41
N GLY A 144 2.51 1.55 4.34
CA GLY A 144 2.42 2.40 5.52
C GLY A 144 1.03 2.41 6.15
N ALA A 145 -0.02 2.27 5.34
CA ALA A 145 -1.40 2.21 5.82
C ALA A 145 -1.71 0.82 6.40
N THR A 146 -1.34 -0.24 5.68
CA THR A 146 -1.52 -1.63 6.12
C THR A 146 -0.75 -1.94 7.39
N ARG A 147 0.49 -1.44 7.52
CA ARG A 147 1.27 -1.56 8.76
C ARG A 147 0.60 -0.86 9.94
N ARG A 148 0.15 0.38 9.78
CA ARG A 148 -0.52 1.12 10.88
C ARG A 148 -1.82 0.45 11.30
N ALA A 149 -2.63 0.00 10.35
CA ALA A 149 -3.86 -0.72 10.63
C ALA A 149 -3.59 -2.04 11.37
N ALA A 150 -2.55 -2.79 10.97
CA ALA A 150 -2.17 -4.02 11.64
C ALA A 150 -1.65 -3.77 13.07
N LEU A 151 -0.77 -2.77 13.25
CA LEU A 151 -0.29 -2.40 14.59
C LEU A 151 -1.45 -2.00 15.52
N ALA A 152 -2.39 -1.19 15.03
CA ALA A 152 -3.57 -0.80 15.80
C ALA A 152 -4.49 -1.99 16.15
N ARG A 153 -4.58 -2.98 15.25
CA ARG A 153 -5.38 -4.20 15.46
C ARG A 153 -4.76 -5.14 16.50
N TYR A 154 -3.44 -5.35 16.43
CA TYR A 154 -2.76 -6.37 17.24
C TYR A 154 -2.21 -5.84 18.56
N PHE A 155 -1.95 -4.54 18.67
CA PHE A 155 -1.45 -3.90 19.89
C PHE A 155 -2.43 -2.81 20.40
N PRO A 156 -3.63 -3.19 20.84
CA PRO A 156 -4.58 -2.22 21.38
C PRO A 156 -4.15 -1.73 22.77
N ARG A 157 -4.01 -0.41 22.94
CA ARG A 157 -3.95 0.45 24.15
C ARG A 157 -3.06 0.07 25.35
N ASN A 158 -2.80 -1.20 25.65
CA ASN A 158 -1.86 -1.66 26.68
C ASN A 158 -0.95 -2.73 26.06
N PRO A 159 0.32 -2.42 25.75
CA PRO A 159 1.29 -3.48 25.45
C PRO A 159 1.38 -4.42 26.64
N ASP A 160 1.73 -5.68 26.35
CA ASP A 160 2.34 -6.54 27.35
C ASP A 160 3.51 -5.77 28.03
N PRO A 161 3.62 -5.79 29.37
CA PRO A 161 4.72 -5.11 30.08
C PRO A 161 6.12 -5.48 29.56
N SER A 162 6.29 -6.69 29.02
CA SER A 162 7.55 -7.10 28.37
C SER A 162 7.86 -6.29 27.11
N LEU A 163 6.84 -5.90 26.34
CA LEU A 163 6.97 -5.03 25.16
C LEU A 163 7.14 -3.57 25.58
N ALA A 164 6.49 -3.15 26.68
CA ALA A 164 6.61 -1.79 27.23
C ALA A 164 8.04 -1.47 27.66
N ALA A 165 8.74 -2.43 28.28
CA ALA A 165 10.14 -2.28 28.67
C ALA A 165 11.07 -2.03 27.47
N VAL A 166 10.77 -2.64 26.33
CA VAL A 166 11.56 -2.54 25.09
C VAL A 166 11.22 -1.28 24.30
N LEU A 167 9.95 -0.87 24.29
CA LEU A 167 9.48 0.27 23.49
C LEU A 167 9.63 1.61 24.22
N GLY A 168 9.95 1.61 25.50
CA GLY A 168 10.07 2.81 26.33
C GLY A 168 8.70 3.36 26.77
N PRO A 169 8.68 4.50 27.50
CA PRO A 169 7.44 5.10 27.99
C PRO A 169 6.54 5.42 26.81
N SER A 170 5.44 4.70 26.72
CA SER A 170 4.42 4.88 25.70
C SER A 170 3.25 5.64 26.30
N GLY A 171 2.63 6.49 25.49
CA GLY A 171 1.63 7.42 25.99
C GLY A 171 0.58 7.74 24.95
N PHE A 172 -0.58 8.18 25.44
CA PHE A 172 -1.60 8.75 24.59
C PHE A 172 -1.18 10.15 24.16
N ARG A 173 -0.92 10.32 22.87
CA ARG A 173 -0.85 11.64 22.27
C ARG A 173 -2.19 11.90 21.57
N ARG A 174 -2.86 12.98 21.96
CA ARG A 174 -3.98 13.51 21.19
C ARG A 174 -3.40 14.09 19.90
N VAL A 175 -3.63 13.41 18.78
CA VAL A 175 -3.13 13.85 17.48
C VAL A 175 -4.29 14.22 16.56
N PRO A 176 -4.10 15.22 15.69
CA PRO A 176 -5.03 15.51 14.61
C PRO A 176 -5.33 14.25 13.80
N ARG A 177 -6.59 14.08 13.41
CA ARG A 177 -6.99 12.91 12.63
C ARG A 177 -6.46 13.05 11.20
N ALA A 178 -5.61 12.10 10.81
CA ALA A 178 -5.09 12.05 9.45
C ALA A 178 -6.18 11.56 8.48
N ARG A 179 -6.48 12.36 7.45
CA ARG A 179 -7.45 12.03 6.39
C ARG A 179 -6.78 12.09 5.03
N ILE A 180 -7.21 11.25 4.09
CA ILE A 180 -6.70 11.29 2.71
C ILE A 180 -7.30 12.50 2.00
N ALA A 181 -6.47 13.34 1.39
CA ALA A 181 -6.96 14.48 0.62
C ALA A 181 -7.75 13.98 -0.61
N ALA A 182 -8.91 14.59 -0.87
CA ALA A 182 -9.78 14.17 -1.95
C ALA A 182 -9.16 14.44 -3.33
N ARG A 183 -8.50 15.59 -3.49
CA ARG A 183 -7.97 16.07 -4.78
C ARG A 183 -7.05 15.08 -5.51
N PRO A 184 -5.96 14.56 -4.91
CA PRO A 184 -5.06 13.63 -5.62
C PRO A 184 -5.76 12.33 -5.99
N VAL A 185 -6.63 11.81 -5.13
CA VAL A 185 -7.37 10.56 -5.39
C VAL A 185 -8.38 10.76 -6.51
N LEU A 186 -9.21 11.81 -6.45
CA LEU A 186 -10.20 12.10 -7.48
C LEU A 186 -9.55 12.40 -8.83
N ARG A 187 -8.41 13.11 -8.86
CA ARG A 187 -7.63 13.33 -10.09
C ARG A 187 -7.13 12.00 -10.67
N ALA A 188 -6.58 11.13 -9.82
CA ALA A 188 -6.09 9.83 -10.24
C ALA A 188 -7.23 8.97 -10.81
N THR A 189 -8.35 8.86 -10.09
CA THR A 189 -9.54 8.12 -10.52
C THR A 189 -10.14 8.68 -11.80
N ALA A 190 -10.16 10.00 -11.97
CA ALA A 190 -10.63 10.66 -13.19
C ALA A 190 -9.76 10.29 -14.41
N LEU A 191 -8.43 10.45 -14.28
CA LEU A 191 -7.49 10.08 -15.34
C LEU A 191 -7.64 8.62 -15.74
N VAL A 192 -7.68 7.75 -14.73
CA VAL A 192 -7.89 6.31 -14.87
C VAL A 192 -9.18 5.99 -15.64
N GLY A 193 -10.31 6.54 -15.21
CA GLY A 193 -11.59 6.21 -15.82
C GLY A 193 -11.73 6.76 -17.23
N LEU A 194 -11.13 7.93 -17.51
CA LEU A 194 -11.06 8.48 -18.86
C LEU A 194 -10.17 7.63 -19.78
N THR A 195 -9.03 7.14 -19.29
CA THR A 195 -8.17 6.24 -20.07
C THR A 195 -8.85 4.90 -20.36
N ALA A 196 -9.58 4.34 -19.39
CA ALA A 196 -10.33 3.11 -19.58
C ALA A 196 -11.47 3.29 -20.59
N ALA A 197 -12.21 4.39 -20.50
CA ALA A 197 -13.26 4.73 -21.47
C ALA A 197 -12.68 4.93 -22.89
N GLY A 198 -11.54 5.62 -23.02
CA GLY A 198 -10.85 5.78 -24.28
C GLY A 198 -10.39 4.45 -24.89
N ALA A 199 -9.82 3.56 -24.08
CA ALA A 199 -9.42 2.22 -24.51
C ALA A 199 -10.64 1.39 -24.98
N MET A 200 -11.78 1.49 -24.30
CA MET A 200 -13.01 0.79 -24.66
C MET A 200 -13.57 1.28 -26.00
N LEU A 201 -13.61 2.61 -26.21
CA LEU A 201 -14.04 3.20 -27.48
C LEU A 201 -13.11 2.81 -28.63
N SER A 202 -11.80 2.75 -28.38
CA SER A 202 -10.83 2.26 -29.35
C SER A 202 -11.03 0.78 -29.68
N ALA A 203 -11.22 -0.08 -28.67
CA ALA A 203 -11.47 -1.51 -28.87
C ALA A 203 -12.77 -1.77 -29.65
N GLY A 204 -13.82 -0.98 -29.39
CA GLY A 204 -15.09 -1.07 -30.14
C GLY A 204 -14.96 -0.75 -31.63
N ARG A 205 -13.98 0.09 -32.03
CA ARG A 205 -13.70 0.38 -33.45
C ARG A 205 -13.05 -0.80 -34.18
N PHE A 206 -12.25 -1.61 -33.49
CA PHE A 206 -11.63 -2.82 -34.04
C PHE A 206 -12.58 -4.04 -34.03
N ALA A 207 -13.80 -3.88 -33.54
CA ALA A 207 -14.85 -4.89 -33.59
C ALA A 207 -15.85 -4.63 -34.73
N ALA A 208 -15.46 -3.83 -35.72
CA ALA A 208 -16.28 -3.59 -36.91
C ALA A 208 -16.44 -4.88 -37.74
N PRO A 209 -17.60 -5.11 -38.37
CA PRO A 209 -17.83 -6.29 -39.21
C PRO A 209 -16.80 -6.34 -40.35
N GLY A 210 -15.89 -7.32 -40.32
CA GLY A 210 -14.85 -7.53 -41.33
C GLY A 210 -13.43 -7.72 -40.78
N ASP A 211 -13.19 -7.33 -39.52
CA ASP A 211 -11.88 -7.53 -38.90
C ASP A 211 -11.67 -9.01 -38.50
N HIS A 212 -10.50 -9.54 -38.87
CA HIS A 212 -10.08 -10.89 -38.53
C HIS A 212 -9.11 -10.81 -37.35
N GLY A 213 -9.42 -11.51 -36.25
CA GLY A 213 -8.51 -11.63 -35.12
C GLY A 213 -7.56 -12.79 -35.32
N SER A 214 -6.27 -12.60 -34.98
CA SER A 214 -5.32 -13.70 -34.82
C SER A 214 -5.35 -14.20 -33.38
N ALA A 215 -5.66 -15.48 -33.19
CA ALA A 215 -5.49 -16.19 -31.92
C ALA A 215 -4.29 -17.14 -32.04
N TYR A 216 -3.67 -17.52 -30.94
CA TYR A 216 -2.64 -18.57 -30.93
C TYR A 216 -3.22 -19.82 -30.27
N ASP A 217 -3.06 -20.97 -30.93
CA ASP A 217 -3.31 -22.30 -30.32
C ASP A 217 -2.26 -22.59 -29.22
N VAL A 218 -2.51 -23.59 -28.38
CA VAL A 218 -1.60 -24.17 -27.37
C VAL A 218 -0.23 -24.53 -27.95
N LEU A 219 -0.17 -24.82 -29.26
CA LEU A 219 1.06 -25.09 -30.00
C LEU A 219 1.72 -23.84 -30.63
N GLY A 220 1.23 -22.63 -30.33
CA GLY A 220 1.75 -21.37 -30.87
C GLY A 220 1.37 -21.09 -32.33
N ARG A 221 0.42 -21.83 -32.90
CA ARG A 221 -0.05 -21.61 -34.29
C ARG A 221 -1.07 -20.48 -34.35
N THR A 222 -0.88 -19.55 -35.28
CA THR A 222 -1.84 -18.46 -35.52
C THR A 222 -3.10 -19.00 -36.18
N LEU A 223 -4.23 -18.96 -35.48
CA LEU A 223 -5.56 -19.23 -36.00
C LEU A 223 -6.26 -17.90 -36.27
N THR A 224 -6.61 -17.64 -37.53
CA THR A 224 -7.50 -16.53 -37.91
C THR A 224 -8.94 -16.96 -37.70
N LEU A 225 -9.56 -16.45 -36.64
CA LEU A 225 -10.97 -16.70 -36.35
C LEU A 225 -11.78 -15.42 -36.59
N PRO A 226 -12.95 -15.50 -37.24
CA PRO A 226 -13.83 -14.34 -37.36
C PRO A 226 -14.28 -13.90 -35.96
N LEU A 227 -14.07 -12.63 -35.64
CA LEU A 227 -14.44 -12.06 -34.33
C LEU A 227 -15.92 -12.27 -33.96
N SER A 228 -16.78 -12.48 -34.95
CA SER A 228 -18.21 -12.81 -34.78
C SER A 228 -18.48 -14.17 -34.13
N GLN A 229 -17.56 -15.15 -34.24
CA GLN A 229 -17.71 -16.47 -33.61
C GLN A 229 -17.50 -16.43 -32.09
N TYR A 230 -16.91 -15.37 -31.55
CA TYR A 230 -16.80 -15.17 -30.11
C TYR A 230 -18.12 -14.72 -29.45
N GLY A 231 -19.23 -14.67 -30.21
CA GLY A 231 -20.60 -14.73 -29.69
C GLY A 231 -21.05 -13.57 -28.81
N PHE A 232 -20.27 -12.49 -28.71
CA PHE A 232 -20.67 -11.32 -27.94
C PHE A 232 -21.27 -10.24 -28.84
N PRO A 233 -22.46 -9.70 -28.49
CA PRO A 233 -23.00 -8.58 -29.23
C PRO A 233 -22.12 -7.37 -28.92
N THR A 234 -21.35 -6.91 -29.89
CA THR A 234 -20.69 -5.58 -29.88
C THR A 234 -21.69 -4.49 -29.45
N ALA A 235 -22.96 -4.70 -29.82
CA ALA A 235 -24.11 -3.92 -29.36
C ALA A 235 -24.24 -3.85 -27.83
N LEU A 236 -24.01 -4.91 -27.07
CA LEU A 236 -24.08 -4.91 -25.61
C LEU A 236 -22.99 -4.04 -24.99
N MET A 237 -21.75 -4.12 -25.50
CA MET A 237 -20.64 -3.31 -25.00
C MET A 237 -20.85 -1.82 -25.29
N VAL A 238 -21.31 -1.50 -26.50
CA VAL A 238 -21.69 -0.13 -26.88
C VAL A 238 -22.85 0.34 -26.00
N THR A 239 -23.88 -0.49 -25.79
CA THR A 239 -25.03 -0.16 -24.94
C THR A 239 -24.62 0.10 -23.50
N LEU A 240 -23.76 -0.74 -22.91
CA LEU A 240 -23.23 -0.55 -21.56
C LEU A 240 -22.36 0.70 -21.44
N SER A 241 -21.56 1.00 -22.47
CA SER A 241 -20.74 2.22 -22.53
C SER A 241 -21.61 3.48 -22.57
N VAL A 242 -22.61 3.48 -23.45
CA VAL A 242 -23.56 4.59 -23.60
C VAL A 242 -24.39 4.75 -22.33
N ALA A 243 -24.89 3.65 -21.74
CA ALA A 243 -25.63 3.68 -20.48
C ALA A 243 -24.76 4.23 -19.33
N ALA A 244 -23.50 3.81 -19.23
CA ALA A 244 -22.56 4.35 -18.24
C ALA A 244 -22.35 5.86 -18.42
N LEU A 245 -22.11 6.32 -19.66
CA LEU A 245 -21.99 7.75 -20.00
C LEU A 245 -23.24 8.55 -19.63
N MET A 246 -24.42 8.04 -20.02
CA MET A 246 -25.72 8.66 -19.74
C MET A 246 -26.04 8.71 -18.24
N LEU A 247 -25.62 7.71 -17.46
CA LEU A 247 -25.73 7.73 -15.99
C LEU A 247 -24.73 8.70 -15.35
N THR A 248 -23.59 8.94 -15.97
CA THR A 248 -22.54 9.75 -15.35
C THR A 248 -22.87 11.23 -15.37
N VAL A 249 -23.50 11.76 -16.42
CA VAL A 249 -23.91 13.16 -16.52
C VAL A 249 -24.86 13.60 -15.38
N PRO A 250 -25.99 12.92 -15.09
CA PRO A 250 -26.88 13.31 -14.00
C PRO A 250 -26.23 13.10 -12.63
N VAL A 251 -25.42 12.05 -12.45
CA VAL A 251 -24.64 11.86 -11.21
C VAL A 251 -23.68 13.03 -11.02
N ALA A 252 -22.92 13.40 -12.05
CA ALA A 252 -22.03 14.55 -12.04
C ALA A 252 -22.76 15.87 -11.73
N ALA A 253 -23.91 16.12 -12.34
CA ALA A 253 -24.71 17.32 -12.08
C ALA A 253 -25.20 17.37 -10.61
N VAL A 254 -25.70 16.26 -10.08
CA VAL A 254 -26.12 16.14 -8.67
C VAL A 254 -24.93 16.34 -7.73
N LEU A 255 -23.77 15.80 -8.06
CA LEU A 255 -22.53 16.00 -7.31
C LEU A 255 -22.10 17.46 -7.33
N LEU A 256 -22.11 18.12 -8.49
CA LEU A 256 -21.67 19.49 -8.64
C LEU A 256 -22.55 20.47 -7.86
N VAL A 257 -23.87 20.35 -7.98
CA VAL A 257 -24.83 21.19 -7.24
C VAL A 257 -24.81 20.87 -5.75
N GLY A 258 -24.73 19.59 -5.38
CA GLY A 258 -24.72 19.15 -3.99
C GLY A 258 -23.45 19.54 -3.23
N LEU A 259 -22.29 19.38 -3.87
CA LEU A 259 -20.99 19.70 -3.28
C LEU A 259 -20.78 21.22 -3.20
N SER A 260 -21.08 21.97 -4.26
CA SER A 260 -20.89 23.44 -4.26
C SER A 260 -21.70 24.13 -3.16
N ARG A 261 -22.99 23.81 -3.03
CA ARG A 261 -23.87 24.40 -2.01
C ARG A 261 -23.44 24.06 -0.59
N ARG A 262 -22.95 22.83 -0.36
CA ARG A 262 -22.58 22.36 0.99
C ARG A 262 -21.16 22.72 1.39
N ALA A 263 -20.27 22.89 0.42
CA ALA A 263 -18.90 23.32 0.69
C ALA A 263 -18.83 24.76 1.22
N ALA A 264 -19.83 25.60 0.92
CA ALA A 264 -19.89 26.97 1.43
C ALA A 264 -20.23 27.06 2.92
N GLY A 265 -21.04 26.13 3.46
CA GLY A 265 -21.53 26.17 4.85
C GLY A 265 -20.73 25.32 5.85
N ARG A 266 -19.47 25.01 5.55
CA ARG A 266 -18.70 24.01 6.32
C ARG A 266 -18.03 24.61 7.55
N PRO A 267 -18.06 23.92 8.71
CA PRO A 267 -17.32 24.36 9.88
C PRO A 267 -15.81 24.21 9.65
N ALA A 268 -15.03 25.08 10.29
CA ALA A 268 -13.58 24.94 10.34
C ALA A 268 -13.19 23.59 10.98
N GLN A 269 -12.13 22.96 10.47
CA GLN A 269 -11.67 21.63 10.90
C GLN A 269 -10.24 21.73 11.49
N PRO A 270 -10.07 22.33 12.68
CA PRO A 270 -8.75 22.64 13.24
C PRO A 270 -7.92 21.40 13.61
N HIS A 271 -8.56 20.26 13.88
CA HIS A 271 -7.88 19.03 14.29
C HIS A 271 -7.70 18.03 13.14
N ARG A 272 -7.68 18.52 11.90
CA ARG A 272 -7.55 17.68 10.71
C ARG A 272 -6.18 17.87 10.07
N THR A 273 -5.53 16.76 9.79
CA THR A 273 -4.32 16.74 8.95
C THR A 273 -4.64 16.01 7.65
N LEU A 274 -4.46 16.69 6.51
CA LEU A 274 -4.68 16.09 5.21
C LEU A 274 -3.40 15.46 4.67
N LEU A 275 -3.47 14.16 4.43
CA LEU A 275 -2.48 13.38 3.69
C LEU A 275 -2.70 13.66 2.20
N GLY A 276 -2.23 14.81 1.71
CA GLY A 276 -2.44 15.25 0.33
C GLY A 276 -1.20 15.68 -0.43
N GLY A 277 -0.23 16.31 0.25
CA GLY A 277 1.00 16.82 -0.37
C GLY A 277 2.25 15.96 -0.15
N GLY A 278 2.13 14.82 0.54
CA GLY A 278 3.28 13.99 0.93
C GLY A 278 3.51 12.76 0.04
N ARG A 279 4.67 12.10 0.23
CA ARG A 279 5.06 10.84 -0.45
C ARG A 279 3.94 9.78 -0.49
N THR A 280 3.09 9.72 0.53
CA THR A 280 2.00 8.74 0.61
C THR A 280 0.90 8.98 -0.42
N ALA A 281 0.54 10.25 -0.69
CA ALA A 281 -0.45 10.56 -1.72
C ALA A 281 0.08 10.21 -3.11
N HIS A 282 1.35 10.51 -3.38
CA HIS A 282 2.03 10.09 -4.59
C HIS A 282 2.10 8.56 -4.73
N GLN A 283 2.35 7.82 -3.65
CA GLN A 283 2.35 6.35 -3.66
C GLN A 283 0.97 5.76 -3.99
N VAL A 284 -0.11 6.30 -3.40
CA VAL A 284 -1.48 5.85 -3.71
C VAL A 284 -1.84 6.17 -5.16
N THR A 285 -1.54 7.39 -5.62
CA THR A 285 -1.76 7.78 -7.02
C THR A 285 -0.95 6.91 -7.98
N ALA A 286 0.32 6.67 -7.69
CA ALA A 286 1.18 5.81 -8.49
C ALA A 286 0.67 4.37 -8.51
N GLY A 287 0.19 3.84 -7.39
CA GLY A 287 -0.43 2.51 -7.32
C GLY A 287 -1.71 2.42 -8.15
N LEU A 288 -2.57 3.44 -8.11
CA LEU A 288 -3.78 3.51 -8.94
C LEU A 288 -3.43 3.63 -10.43
N VAL A 289 -2.48 4.48 -10.79
CA VAL A 289 -2.03 4.62 -12.19
C VAL A 289 -1.41 3.32 -12.69
N ALA A 290 -0.54 2.68 -11.89
CA ALA A 290 0.06 1.40 -12.23
C ALA A 290 -0.98 0.29 -12.41
N TRP A 291 -1.99 0.20 -11.53
CA TRP A 291 -3.11 -0.73 -11.68
C TRP A 291 -3.84 -0.54 -13.01
N ASN A 292 -4.03 0.69 -13.46
CA ASN A 292 -4.80 0.95 -14.68
C ASN A 292 -3.99 0.82 -15.95
N LEU A 293 -2.71 1.21 -15.94
CA LEU A 293 -1.79 0.87 -17.02
C LEU A 293 -1.73 -0.65 -17.18
N LEU A 294 -1.82 -1.40 -16.09
CA LEU A 294 -1.91 -2.85 -16.14
C LEU A 294 -3.20 -3.34 -16.77
N VAL A 295 -4.36 -2.86 -16.31
CA VAL A 295 -5.66 -3.26 -16.87
C VAL A 295 -5.68 -2.94 -18.37
N ALA A 296 -5.20 -1.77 -18.77
CA ALA A 296 -5.07 -1.38 -20.17
C ALA A 296 -4.10 -2.29 -20.94
N LEU A 297 -2.93 -2.62 -20.36
CA LEU A 297 -1.97 -3.54 -20.96
C LEU A 297 -2.55 -4.95 -21.10
N LEU A 298 -3.23 -5.47 -20.07
CA LEU A 298 -3.89 -6.78 -20.08
C LEU A 298 -4.99 -6.85 -21.15
N ILE A 299 -5.78 -5.79 -21.28
CA ILE A 299 -6.78 -5.66 -22.35
C ILE A 299 -6.10 -5.62 -23.73
N ALA A 300 -4.96 -4.92 -23.85
CA ALA A 300 -4.26 -4.75 -25.12
C ALA A 300 -3.46 -5.99 -25.54
N THR A 301 -2.89 -6.75 -24.60
CA THR A 301 -1.98 -7.87 -24.90
C THR A 301 -2.67 -9.21 -25.00
N ASN A 302 -3.98 -9.29 -24.74
CA ASN A 302 -4.64 -10.59 -24.69
C ASN A 302 -6.04 -10.54 -25.29
N THR A 303 -6.18 -11.06 -26.50
CA THR A 303 -7.46 -11.30 -27.18
C THR A 303 -8.29 -12.39 -26.50
N ALA A 304 -7.69 -13.20 -25.61
CA ALA A 304 -8.33 -14.34 -24.95
C ALA A 304 -8.41 -14.23 -23.42
N PHE A 305 -7.88 -13.18 -22.78
CA PHE A 305 -8.10 -12.97 -21.33
C PHE A 305 -9.50 -12.46 -21.06
N ASP A 306 -10.39 -13.43 -21.03
CA ASP A 306 -11.59 -13.55 -20.24
C ASP A 306 -12.24 -12.23 -19.81
N PHE A 307 -13.27 -11.89 -20.58
CA PHE A 307 -14.24 -10.81 -20.40
C PHE A 307 -14.76 -10.69 -18.95
N THR A 308 -14.64 -11.75 -18.15
CA THR A 308 -15.01 -11.85 -16.73
C THR A 308 -14.34 -10.80 -15.84
N VAL A 309 -13.11 -10.37 -16.14
CA VAL A 309 -12.39 -9.37 -15.30
C VAL A 309 -12.25 -8.02 -16.02
N GLY A 310 -12.02 -8.03 -17.33
CA GLY A 310 -11.82 -6.82 -18.13
C GLY A 310 -13.08 -5.95 -18.23
N VAL A 311 -14.25 -6.54 -18.53
CA VAL A 311 -15.49 -5.78 -18.74
C VAL A 311 -15.97 -5.09 -17.46
N PRO A 312 -16.02 -5.76 -16.28
CA PRO A 312 -16.41 -5.08 -15.06
C PRO A 312 -15.45 -3.96 -14.66
N ALA A 313 -14.14 -4.17 -14.82
CA ALA A 313 -13.14 -3.15 -14.48
C ALA A 313 -13.25 -1.91 -15.39
N VAL A 314 -13.44 -2.13 -16.69
CA VAL A 314 -13.63 -1.05 -17.67
C VAL A 314 -14.97 -0.34 -17.46
N ALA A 315 -16.06 -1.07 -17.23
CA ALA A 315 -17.37 -0.48 -16.94
C ALA A 315 -17.34 0.34 -15.65
N LEU A 316 -16.68 -0.16 -14.60
CA LEU A 316 -16.47 0.58 -13.36
C LEU A 316 -15.61 1.83 -13.60
N GLY A 317 -14.56 1.73 -14.42
CA GLY A 317 -13.71 2.86 -14.81
C GLY A 317 -14.49 3.93 -15.57
N ALA A 318 -15.31 3.53 -16.55
CA ALA A 318 -16.16 4.42 -17.33
C ALA A 318 -17.23 5.11 -16.48
N LEU A 319 -17.78 4.43 -15.47
CA LEU A 319 -18.75 4.99 -14.53
C LEU A 319 -18.09 5.94 -13.52
N LEU A 320 -16.97 5.53 -12.92
CA LEU A 320 -16.29 6.27 -11.85
C LEU A 320 -15.47 7.44 -12.38
N GLY A 321 -14.92 7.35 -13.58
CA GLY A 321 -14.03 8.35 -14.18
C GLY A 321 -14.63 9.74 -14.26
N PRO A 322 -15.75 9.93 -14.98
CA PRO A 322 -16.32 11.26 -15.13
C PRO A 322 -16.97 11.78 -13.83
N ALA A 323 -17.50 10.90 -12.97
CA ALA A 323 -17.93 11.28 -11.62
C ALA A 323 -16.76 11.80 -10.76
N ALA A 324 -15.60 11.12 -10.82
CA ALA A 324 -14.38 11.56 -10.14
C ALA A 324 -13.80 12.84 -10.75
N LEU A 325 -13.91 13.03 -12.07
CA LEU A 325 -13.51 14.27 -12.76
C LEU A 325 -14.30 15.45 -12.23
N VAL A 326 -15.62 15.31 -12.13
CA VAL A 326 -16.50 16.37 -11.61
C VAL A 326 -16.20 16.63 -10.14
N GLY A 327 -16.06 15.58 -9.33
CA GLY A 327 -15.63 15.71 -7.94
C GLY A 327 -14.30 16.45 -7.81
N TRP A 328 -13.32 16.12 -8.66
CA TRP A 328 -12.02 16.79 -8.71
C TRP A 328 -12.13 18.27 -9.08
N LEU A 329 -12.91 18.61 -10.11
CA LEU A 329 -13.12 19.99 -10.54
C LEU A 329 -13.78 20.83 -9.45
N VAL A 330 -14.79 20.28 -8.77
CA VAL A 330 -15.46 20.97 -7.65
C VAL A 330 -14.49 21.18 -6.49
N VAL A 331 -13.76 20.14 -6.07
CA VAL A 331 -12.76 20.25 -4.99
C VAL A 331 -11.71 21.30 -5.36
N ARG A 332 -11.19 21.27 -6.59
CA ARG A 332 -10.22 22.24 -7.09
C ARG A 332 -10.75 23.67 -7.06
N ARG A 333 -12.00 23.88 -7.48
CA ARG A 333 -12.65 25.21 -7.45
C ARG A 333 -12.81 25.69 -6.01
N THR A 334 -13.32 24.85 -5.11
CA THR A 334 -13.49 25.21 -3.70
C THR A 334 -12.18 25.55 -2.99
N GLU A 335 -11.08 24.89 -3.37
CA GLU A 335 -9.73 25.22 -2.87
C GLU A 335 -9.21 26.55 -3.46
N HIS A 336 -9.52 26.83 -4.74
CA HIS A 336 -9.13 28.07 -5.39
C HIS A 336 -9.87 29.29 -4.83
N ASP A 337 -11.14 29.12 -4.46
CA ASP A 337 -11.98 30.14 -3.82
C ASP A 337 -11.60 30.39 -2.33
N GLY A 338 -10.39 29.98 -1.92
CA GLY A 338 -9.85 30.17 -0.56
C GLY A 338 -10.36 29.15 0.48
N GLY A 339 -11.14 28.17 0.05
CA GLY A 339 -11.67 27.15 0.95
C GLY A 339 -10.61 26.15 1.41
N ALA A 340 -10.71 25.68 2.67
CA ALA A 340 -9.84 24.62 3.18
C ALA A 340 -9.87 23.37 2.28
N PRO A 341 -8.77 22.62 2.16
CA PRO A 341 -8.75 21.39 1.36
C PRO A 341 -9.71 20.33 1.93
N LEU A 342 -10.30 19.51 1.05
CA LEU A 342 -11.32 18.52 1.40
C LEU A 342 -10.74 17.13 1.60
N ALA A 343 -11.22 16.39 2.60
CA ALA A 343 -10.90 14.96 2.74
C ALA A 343 -11.78 14.12 1.82
N LEU A 344 -11.25 13.00 1.32
CA LEU A 344 -12.00 12.06 0.49
C LEU A 344 -13.27 11.54 1.19
N SER A 345 -13.20 11.35 2.51
CA SER A 345 -14.35 10.96 3.33
C SER A 345 -15.44 12.03 3.37
N ASP A 346 -15.08 13.32 3.30
CA ASP A 346 -16.08 14.39 3.27
C ASP A 346 -16.80 14.38 1.92
N VAL A 347 -16.05 14.21 0.82
CA VAL A 347 -16.64 14.08 -0.51
C VAL A 347 -17.62 12.90 -0.52
N ALA A 348 -17.20 11.72 -0.06
CA ALA A 348 -18.06 10.54 0.03
C ALA A 348 -19.30 10.79 0.94
N HIS A 349 -19.13 11.50 2.06
CA HIS A 349 -20.23 11.87 2.96
C HIS A 349 -21.22 12.82 2.29
N LEU A 350 -20.72 13.81 1.54
CA LEU A 350 -21.52 14.80 0.82
C LEU A 350 -22.25 14.20 -0.39
N VAL A 351 -21.66 13.18 -1.02
CA VAL A 351 -22.30 12.38 -2.09
C VAL A 351 -23.40 11.47 -1.51
N GLY A 352 -23.14 10.85 -0.35
CA GLY A 352 -24.00 9.84 0.24
C GLY A 352 -25.38 10.35 0.65
N ARG A 353 -26.37 9.45 0.68
CA ARG A 353 -27.77 9.73 1.09
C ARG A 353 -27.93 10.12 2.58
N ARG A 354 -26.85 10.22 3.38
CA ARG A 354 -26.90 10.69 4.80
C ARG A 354 -27.08 12.21 4.89
N ARG A 355 -28.08 12.72 4.16
CA ARG A 355 -28.34 14.12 3.80
C ARG A 355 -28.64 15.10 4.94
N ARG A 356 -28.64 14.68 6.21
CA ARG A 356 -29.14 15.51 7.33
C ARG A 356 -28.18 15.71 8.49
N ARG A 357 -27.05 15.00 8.55
CA ARG A 357 -26.09 15.23 9.63
C ARG A 357 -25.08 16.28 9.18
N PRO A 358 -24.88 17.37 9.94
CA PRO A 358 -23.76 18.27 9.68
C PRO A 358 -22.47 17.46 9.73
N LEU A 359 -21.47 17.87 8.94
CA LEU A 359 -20.12 17.31 9.03
C LEU A 359 -19.63 17.51 10.46
N GLU A 360 -19.49 16.42 11.21
CA GLU A 360 -18.93 16.47 12.55
C GLU A 360 -17.52 17.08 12.48
N VAL A 361 -17.23 18.00 13.39
CA VAL A 361 -15.88 18.53 13.56
C VAL A 361 -14.99 17.36 14.00
N ASP A 362 -13.94 17.08 13.24
CA ASP A 362 -13.00 16.03 13.59
C ASP A 362 -12.45 16.33 14.99
N GLN A 363 -12.66 15.40 15.92
CA GLN A 363 -12.06 15.48 17.25
C GLN A 363 -10.63 14.94 17.22
N LEU A 364 -9.78 15.45 18.12
CA LEU A 364 -8.46 14.86 18.36
C LEU A 364 -8.63 13.38 18.69
N VAL A 365 -7.89 12.54 17.99
CA VAL A 365 -7.90 11.11 18.26
C VAL A 365 -6.78 10.84 19.25
N ALA A 366 -7.11 10.21 20.36
CA ALA A 366 -6.11 9.65 21.26
C ALA A 366 -5.43 8.50 20.51
N VAL A 367 -4.24 8.77 19.97
CA VAL A 367 -3.40 7.77 19.34
C VAL A 367 -2.33 7.39 20.33
N TRP A 368 -2.22 6.10 20.57
CA TRP A 368 -1.10 5.55 21.32
C TRP A 368 0.15 5.74 20.47
N THR A 369 1.04 6.63 20.91
CA THR A 369 2.33 6.83 20.26
C THR A 369 3.37 6.03 21.01
N TRP A 370 3.94 5.05 20.30
CA TRP A 370 5.19 4.45 20.72
C TRP A 370 6.29 5.48 20.51
N PRO A 371 7.27 5.61 21.43
CA PRO A 371 8.54 6.23 21.09
C PRO A 371 8.99 5.65 19.76
N ASP A 372 9.30 6.49 18.78
CA ASP A 372 9.97 5.96 17.59
C ASP A 372 11.34 5.54 18.09
N PRO A 373 11.66 4.22 18.20
CA PRO A 373 12.97 3.80 18.70
C PRO A 373 14.08 4.19 17.71
N TYR A 374 13.73 4.86 16.61
CA TYR A 374 14.60 5.37 15.58
C TYR A 374 14.47 6.88 15.38
N ALA A 375 13.70 7.60 16.21
CA ALA A 375 13.87 9.04 16.28
C ALA A 375 15.29 9.28 16.79
N LEU A 376 16.19 9.65 15.86
CA LEU A 376 17.49 10.16 16.23
C LEU A 376 17.25 11.25 17.29
N PRO A 377 18.01 11.27 18.40
CA PRO A 377 17.94 12.38 19.34
C PRO A 377 17.99 13.66 18.52
N ALA A 378 17.00 14.54 18.71
CA ALA A 378 16.95 15.78 17.96
C ALA A 378 18.29 16.48 18.21
N ALA A 379 19.09 16.62 17.14
CA ALA A 379 20.39 17.26 17.23
C ALA A 379 20.15 18.70 17.73
N GLY A 380 20.46 18.98 19.00
CA GLY A 380 20.27 20.28 19.62
C GLY A 380 19.35 20.33 20.85
N ALA A 381 19.19 19.24 21.60
CA ALA A 381 18.67 19.31 22.97
C ALA A 381 19.81 19.13 23.98
N ASP A 382 20.76 20.07 23.94
CA ASP A 382 21.71 20.37 25.03
C ASP A 382 21.68 21.89 25.25
#